data_AF-A0A6G3D4F4-F1
#
_entry.id   AF-A0A6G3D4F4-F1
#
_cell.length_a   1.000
_cell.length_b   1.000
_cell.length_c   1.000
_cell.angle_alpha   90.00
_cell.angle_beta   90.00
_cell.angle_gamma   90.00
#
_symmetry.space_group_name_H-M   'P 1'
#
loop_
_entity.id
_entity.type
_entity.pdbx_description
1 polymer ?
#
loop_
_entity_poly.entity_id
_entity_poly.type
_entity_poly.pdbx_seq_one_letter_code
_entity_poly.pdbx_strand_id
1 'polypeptide(L)'
;MSFLRFASDEVLGMAGTLETSGGQMKSASKGMKHADSKQIGHGGLESACDDFADSWDYGFGQLSKLTKGVSKFAKKSSEEFTKLDQKLNDELKKKQNEGKK
;
A
#
# COMPACT_ATOMS: atom_id res chain seq x y z
N MET A 1 -15.56 -16.38 0.66
CA MET A 1 -14.76 -15.31 0.02
C MET A 1 -13.53 -15.96 -0.62
N SER A 2 -13.24 -15.68 -1.89
CA SER A 2 -12.03 -16.20 -2.57
C SER A 2 -10.79 -15.40 -2.13
N PHE A 3 -9.65 -16.07 -1.97
CA PHE A 3 -8.36 -15.43 -1.63
C PHE A 3 -7.99 -14.29 -2.58
N LEU A 4 -8.23 -14.48 -3.88
CA LEU A 4 -7.94 -13.47 -4.91
C LEU A 4 -8.84 -12.23 -4.78
N ARG A 5 -10.07 -12.43 -4.30
CA ARG A 5 -11.03 -11.33 -4.13
C ARG A 5 -10.66 -10.47 -2.91
N PHE A 6 -10.34 -11.12 -1.79
CA PHE A 6 -9.79 -10.46 -0.61
C PHE A 6 -8.50 -9.68 -0.94
N ALA A 7 -7.62 -10.27 -1.75
CA ALA A 7 -6.39 -9.62 -2.20
C ALA A 7 -6.64 -8.36 -3.03
N SER A 8 -7.59 -8.44 -3.97
CA SER A 8 -7.98 -7.30 -4.80
C SER A 8 -8.54 -6.16 -3.94
N ASP A 9 -9.39 -6.49 -2.97
CA ASP A 9 -10.02 -5.48 -2.09
C ASP A 9 -8.97 -4.76 -1.23
N GLU A 10 -8.01 -5.49 -0.66
CA GLU A 10 -6.90 -4.92 0.11
C GLU A 10 -6.01 -3.98 -0.73
N VAL A 11 -5.65 -4.39 -1.96
CA VAL A 11 -4.84 -3.57 -2.87
C VAL A 11 -5.57 -2.28 -3.28
N LEU A 12 -6.87 -2.37 -3.56
CA LEU A 12 -7.69 -1.21 -3.91
C LEU A 12 -7.86 -0.25 -2.73
N GLY A 13 -8.10 -0.74 -1.52
CA GLY A 13 -8.18 0.09 -0.31
C GLY A 13 -6.87 0.82 0.00
N MET A 14 -5.74 0.12 -0.18
CA MET A 14 -4.41 0.69 -0.08
C MET A 14 -4.19 1.81 -1.11
N ALA A 15 -4.54 1.58 -2.38
CA ALA A 15 -4.42 2.58 -3.44
C ALA A 15 -5.23 3.86 -3.15
N GLY A 16 -6.47 3.73 -2.68
CA GLY A 16 -7.31 4.88 -2.32
C GLY A 16 -6.76 5.72 -1.16
N THR A 17 -6.12 5.06 -0.18
CA THR A 17 -5.46 5.75 0.94
C THR A 17 -4.25 6.57 0.45
N LEU A 18 -3.52 6.04 -0.53
CA LEU A 18 -2.39 6.72 -1.17
C LEU A 18 -2.83 7.96 -1.95
N GLU A 19 -3.91 7.82 -2.73
CA GLU A 19 -4.47 8.92 -3.53
C GLU A 19 -4.93 10.06 -2.62
N THR A 20 -5.58 9.73 -1.51
CA THR A 20 -6.04 10.72 -0.51
C THR A 20 -4.85 11.48 0.10
N SER A 21 -3.82 10.75 0.52
CA SER A 21 -2.58 11.34 1.05
C SER A 21 -1.89 12.25 0.03
N GLY A 22 -1.74 11.81 -1.22
CA GLY A 22 -1.15 12.61 -2.27
C GLY A 22 -1.96 13.88 -2.57
N GLY A 23 -3.28 13.80 -2.49
CA GLY A 23 -4.18 14.95 -2.59
C GLY A 23 -3.97 15.98 -1.48
N GLN A 24 -3.83 15.53 -0.23
CA GLN A 24 -3.54 16.40 0.92
C GLN A 24 -2.19 17.10 0.79
N MET A 25 -1.13 16.35 0.44
CA MET A 25 0.21 16.91 0.25
C MET A 25 0.26 17.93 -0.90
N LYS A 26 -0.48 17.68 -2.00
CA LYS A 26 -0.60 18.62 -3.11
C LYS A 26 -1.31 19.92 -2.69
N SER A 27 -2.32 19.83 -1.84
CA SER A 27 -3.02 21.00 -1.30
C SER A 27 -2.14 21.79 -0.35
N ALA A 28 -1.44 21.15 0.58
CA ALA A 28 -0.49 21.80 1.49
C ALA A 28 0.64 22.50 0.73
N SER A 29 1.23 21.83 -0.27
CA SER A 29 2.27 22.42 -1.14
C SER A 29 1.77 23.65 -1.91
N LYS A 30 0.52 23.65 -2.38
CA LYS A 30 -0.10 24.83 -2.99
C LYS A 30 -0.29 25.97 -1.98
N GLY A 31 -0.69 25.65 -0.74
CA GLY A 31 -0.79 26.61 0.36
C GLY A 31 0.54 27.30 0.63
N MET A 32 1.63 26.55 0.77
CA MET A 32 2.99 27.10 0.89
C MET A 32 3.38 27.99 -0.30
N LYS A 33 3.04 27.59 -1.53
CA LYS A 33 3.35 28.39 -2.72
C LYS A 33 2.54 29.69 -2.79
N HIS A 34 1.36 29.73 -2.19
CA HIS A 34 0.51 30.94 -2.09
C HIS A 34 0.84 31.81 -0.88
N ALA A 35 1.52 31.27 0.13
CA ALA A 35 2.11 32.05 1.20
C ALA A 35 3.32 32.83 0.65
N ASP A 36 3.07 33.89 -0.11
CA ASP A 36 4.10 34.86 -0.44
C ASP A 36 4.54 35.54 0.87
N SER A 37 5.83 35.45 1.16
CA SER A 37 6.51 36.09 2.30
C SER A 37 6.23 37.60 2.44
N LYS A 38 5.67 38.23 1.40
CA LYS A 38 5.24 39.64 1.40
C LYS A 38 3.79 39.87 1.85
N GLN A 39 2.92 38.86 1.84
CA GLN A 39 1.50 38.98 2.23
C GLN A 39 1.18 38.32 3.57
N ILE A 40 1.94 37.29 3.94
CA ILE A 40 1.80 36.56 5.19
C ILE A 40 3.03 36.87 6.05
N GLY A 41 2.83 37.44 7.24
CA GLY A 41 3.92 37.61 8.23
C GLY A 41 4.48 36.26 8.68
N HIS A 42 5.65 36.27 9.33
CA HIS A 42 6.40 35.07 9.72
C HIS A 42 5.55 33.92 10.31
N GLY A 43 4.58 34.22 11.15
CA GLY A 43 3.73 33.18 11.78
C GLY A 43 2.80 32.43 10.81
N GLY A 44 2.33 33.05 9.72
CA GLY A 44 1.51 32.32 8.74
C GLY A 44 2.36 31.46 7.79
N LEU A 45 3.62 31.84 7.56
CA LEU A 45 4.56 31.00 6.81
C LEU A 45 4.98 29.78 7.65
N GLU A 46 5.22 29.99 8.94
CA GLU A 46 5.49 28.92 9.91
C GLU A 46 4.34 27.91 9.94
N SER A 47 3.10 28.39 10.12
CA SER A 47 1.91 27.53 10.09
C SER A 47 1.76 26.75 8.77
N ALA A 48 2.03 27.37 7.62
CA ALA A 48 1.95 26.68 6.33
C ALA A 48 3.05 25.61 6.16
N CYS A 49 4.24 25.84 6.74
CA CYS A 49 5.32 24.86 6.78
C CYS A 49 4.98 23.69 7.70
N ASP A 50 4.40 23.94 8.87
CA ASP A 50 3.97 22.91 9.81
C ASP A 50 2.86 22.03 9.21
N ASP A 51 1.84 22.65 8.61
CA ASP A 51 0.74 21.93 7.93
C ASP A 51 1.27 21.03 6.79
N PHE A 52 2.29 21.51 6.08
CA PHE A 52 2.95 20.71 5.04
C PHE A 52 3.77 19.56 5.63
N ALA A 53 4.55 19.80 6.67
CA ALA A 53 5.35 18.78 7.34
C ALA A 53 4.46 17.65 7.88
N ASP A 54 3.34 18.00 8.54
CA ASP A 54 2.37 17.04 9.07
C ASP A 54 1.68 16.24 7.96
N SER A 55 1.24 16.93 6.89
CA SER A 55 0.64 16.28 5.72
C SER A 55 1.62 15.34 5.01
N TRP A 56 2.89 15.74 4.95
CA TRP A 56 3.96 14.95 4.35
C TRP A 56 4.30 13.71 5.18
N ASP A 57 4.47 13.85 6.49
CA ASP A 57 4.76 12.73 7.39
C ASP A 57 3.60 11.72 7.41
N TYR A 58 2.36 12.19 7.51
CA TYR A 58 1.18 11.34 7.41
C TYR A 58 1.17 10.57 6.09
N GLY A 59 1.41 11.26 4.98
CA GLY A 59 1.39 10.64 3.66
C GLY A 59 2.50 9.62 3.44
N PHE A 60 3.72 9.94 3.88
CA PHE A 60 4.83 9.00 3.90
C PHE A 60 4.53 7.77 4.77
N GLY A 61 3.88 7.97 5.92
CA GLY A 61 3.39 6.90 6.79
C GLY A 61 2.40 5.96 6.08
N GLN A 62 1.46 6.51 5.30
CA GLN A 62 0.52 5.72 4.50
C GLN A 62 1.22 4.93 3.38
N LEU A 63 2.16 5.56 2.66
CA LEU A 63 3.03 4.90 1.67
C LEU A 63 3.79 3.73 2.28
N SER A 64 4.44 3.93 3.43
CA SER A 64 5.20 2.88 4.11
C SER A 64 4.31 1.70 4.52
N LYS A 65 3.09 1.97 5.02
CA LYS A 65 2.10 0.93 5.35
C LYS A 65 1.69 0.15 4.10
N LEU A 66 1.44 0.84 2.99
CA LEU A 66 1.08 0.22 1.71
C LEU A 66 2.19 -0.71 1.21
N THR A 67 3.44 -0.23 1.16
CA THR A 67 4.57 -1.05 0.70
C THR A 67 4.76 -2.30 1.57
N LYS A 68 4.60 -2.18 2.90
CA LYS A 68 4.63 -3.32 3.82
C LYS A 68 3.47 -4.30 3.59
N GLY A 69 2.26 -3.79 3.37
CA GLY A 69 1.06 -4.58 3.06
C GLY A 69 1.23 -5.41 1.79
N VAL A 70 1.67 -4.75 0.70
CA VAL A 70 1.96 -5.40 -0.60
C VAL A 70 3.05 -6.47 -0.46
N SER A 71 4.14 -6.17 0.26
CA SER A 71 5.22 -7.15 0.49
C SER A 71 4.73 -8.39 1.25
N LYS A 72 3.96 -8.19 2.32
CA LYS A 72 3.37 -9.28 3.11
C LYS A 72 2.39 -10.12 2.27
N PHE A 73 1.58 -9.46 1.46
CA PHE A 73 0.67 -10.10 0.54
C PHE A 73 1.40 -10.95 -0.51
N ALA A 74 2.42 -10.40 -1.16
CA ALA A 74 3.22 -11.11 -2.15
C ALA A 74 3.89 -12.35 -1.56
N LYS A 75 4.47 -12.21 -0.35
CA LYS A 75 5.07 -13.34 0.38
C LYS A 75 4.05 -14.44 0.66
N LYS A 76 2.89 -14.08 1.23
CA LYS A 76 1.83 -15.05 1.56
C LYS A 76 1.28 -15.74 0.31
N SER A 77 1.08 -14.99 -0.78
CA SER A 77 0.65 -15.55 -2.06
C SER A 77 1.65 -16.57 -2.59
N SER A 78 2.95 -16.23 -2.57
CA SER A 78 4.01 -17.16 -2.98
C SER A 78 3.99 -18.44 -2.14
N GLU A 79 3.88 -18.32 -0.81
CA GLU A 79 3.85 -19.49 0.10
C GLU A 79 2.64 -20.40 -0.19
N GLU A 80 1.45 -19.82 -0.38
CA GLU A 80 0.24 -20.60 -0.66
C GLU A 80 0.28 -21.25 -2.05
N PHE A 81 0.78 -20.56 -3.07
CA PHE A 81 0.97 -21.16 -4.40
C PHE A 81 1.99 -22.31 -4.36
N THR A 82 3.11 -22.16 -3.64
CA THR A 82 4.09 -23.25 -3.47
C THR A 82 3.47 -24.46 -2.76
N LYS A 83 2.68 -24.25 -1.70
CA LYS A 83 1.97 -25.35 -1.02
C LYS A 83 0.96 -26.03 -1.92
N LEU A 84 0.23 -25.26 -2.73
CA LEU A 84 -0.73 -25.79 -3.68
C LEU A 84 -0.04 -26.66 -4.74
N ASP A 85 1.08 -26.19 -5.28
CA ASP A 85 1.89 -26.91 -6.25
C ASP A 85 2.47 -28.21 -5.67
N GLN A 86 3.00 -28.18 -4.45
CA GLN A 86 3.45 -29.38 -3.73
C GLN A 86 2.33 -30.39 -3.54
N LYS A 87 1.16 -29.95 -3.05
CA LYS A 87 -0.01 -30.84 -2.88
C LYS A 87 -0.45 -31.46 -4.20
N LEU A 88 -0.48 -30.67 -5.27
CA LEU A 88 -0.85 -31.17 -6.59
C LEU A 88 0.15 -32.23 -7.08
N ASN A 89 1.44 -31.97 -6.95
CA ASN A 89 2.50 -32.91 -7.31
C ASN A 89 2.41 -34.21 -6.52
N ASP A 90 2.17 -34.14 -5.21
CA ASP A 90 2.04 -35.30 -4.34
C ASP A 90 0.83 -36.16 -4.70
N GLU A 91 -0.32 -35.54 -4.98
CA GLU A 91 -1.51 -36.25 -5.42
C GLU A 91 -1.32 -36.91 -6.80
N LEU A 92 -0.65 -36.23 -7.74
CA LEU A 92 -0.31 -36.80 -9.04
C LEU A 92 0.63 -38.01 -8.91
N LYS A 93 1.65 -37.93 -8.04
CA LYS A 93 2.57 -39.05 -7.76
C LYS A 93 1.86 -40.24 -7.11
N LYS A 94 0.97 -39.99 -6.14
CA LYS A 94 0.14 -41.05 -5.53
C LYS A 94 -0.69 -41.76 -6.60
N LYS A 95 -1.38 -41.01 -7.47
CA LYS A 95 -2.19 -41.58 -8.56
C LYS A 95 -1.37 -42.40 -9.55
N GLN A 96 -0.16 -41.95 -9.89
CA GLN A 96 0.75 -42.74 -10.74
C GLN A 96 1.21 -44.05 -10.10
N ASN A 97 1.39 -44.07 -8.77
CA ASN A 97 1.78 -45.28 -8.05
C ASN A 97 0.61 -46.25 -7.83
N GLU A 98 -0.61 -45.73 -7.69
CA GLU A 98 -1.85 -46.54 -7.63
C GLU A 98 -2.14 -47.26 -8.96
N GLY A 99 -1.84 -46.62 -10.11
CA GLY A 99 -2.04 -47.23 -11.44
C GLY A 99 -0.95 -48.21 -11.89
N LYS A 100 0.11 -48.41 -11.09
CA LYS A 100 1.20 -49.37 -11.36
C LYS A 100 1.15 -50.65 -10.52
N LYS A 101 0.17 -50.77 -9.61
CA LYS A 101 -0.15 -52.00 -8.87
C LYS A 101 -1.32 -52.71 -9.55
#